data_AF-A0A3P1SKK7-F1
#
_entry.id   AF-A0A3P1SKK7-F1
#
_cell.length_a   1.000
_cell.length_b   1.000
_cell.length_c   1.000
_cell.angle_alpha   90.00
_cell.angle_beta   90.00
_cell.angle_gamma   90.00
#
_symmetry.space_group_name_H-M   'P 1'
#
loop_
_entity.id
_entity.type
_entity.pdbx_description
1 polymer ?
#
loop_
_entity_poly.entity_id
_entity_poly.type
_entity_poly.pdbx_seq_one_letter_code
_entity_poly.pdbx_strand_id
1 'polypeptide(L)'
;MGKNRNKGDKTLLQTPFGTLRLAKNVAKRFRKTVMELQRTTDSLTRKDIGDWRMAWQMAINVENPNRQRLYDIYRDVEIDLHLAGCIRQREGFVMARSFKLVNGKGEEDQKAAEWFNTEWFKQLMKFALDANYWGHSLIELGDVTTDTNGRKCYEWARLVPRKHVSPEYGRVVEQLGDDWEKGVDYRSPEIAQWLIEVGQPDNLGLFLKAATQTIPKKNALAFWDTFAEIFGMPMRIARTTSRDGKELAKMEKMMADMGTEGWAIFQQGTEIEVVESSKGDAFNVYDRRIDRANSELSKLIIGQTMTIEDGSSMSQSETHLEVFQNLVEADCDMIRDMVNNQLIPRMIKHGFPIKGIHFEWDYGIDYTPEQQVAYEQLVLDNYEVDPAYFQEKYNMPVGERRQQVPVIGSTPPDDGGEETKGNKKQHTAKPQPFFD
;
A
#
# COMPACT_ATOMS: atom_id res chain seq x y z
N MET A 1 35.54 -43.97 53.68
CA MET A 1 35.13 -42.58 53.99
C MET A 1 36.02 -41.64 53.18
N GLY A 2 35.59 -40.50 52.63
CA GLY A 2 34.24 -39.96 52.44
C GLY A 2 34.32 -38.84 51.38
N LYS A 3 33.37 -38.75 50.44
CA LYS A 3 33.40 -37.72 49.38
C LYS A 3 33.05 -36.35 49.96
N ASN A 4 33.86 -35.32 49.70
CA ASN A 4 33.44 -33.94 49.92
C ASN A 4 33.55 -33.13 48.62
N ARG A 5 32.39 -32.85 48.00
CA ARG A 5 32.29 -32.09 46.74
C ARG A 5 32.14 -30.61 47.06
N ASN A 6 33.23 -29.85 47.05
CA ASN A 6 33.12 -28.39 47.03
C ASN A 6 33.03 -27.90 45.58
N LYS A 7 31.81 -27.86 45.02
CA LYS A 7 31.54 -27.12 43.77
C LYS A 7 31.77 -25.64 44.08
N GLY A 8 32.88 -25.08 43.62
CA GLY A 8 33.13 -23.64 43.73
C GLY A 8 31.97 -22.87 43.10
N ASP A 9 31.26 -22.09 43.93
CA ASP A 9 30.13 -21.29 43.44
C ASP A 9 30.65 -20.25 42.45
N LYS A 10 29.99 -20.14 41.30
CA LYS A 10 30.47 -19.34 40.18
C LYS A 10 30.19 -17.84 40.37
N THR A 11 29.59 -17.39 41.47
CA THR A 11 28.94 -16.07 41.62
C THR A 11 29.76 -14.82 42.00
N LEU A 12 30.99 -14.76 42.53
CA LEU A 12 32.08 -15.75 42.60
C LEU A 12 33.29 -15.20 41.83
N LEU A 13 33.76 -14.01 42.22
CA LEU A 13 35.02 -13.41 41.75
C LEU A 13 35.73 -12.72 42.94
N GLN A 14 37.03 -12.93 43.10
CA GLN A 14 37.84 -12.20 44.09
C GLN A 14 38.80 -11.24 43.39
N THR A 15 39.02 -10.08 44.00
CA THR A 15 39.98 -9.06 43.56
C THR A 15 40.77 -8.55 44.77
N PRO A 16 41.88 -7.80 44.59
CA PRO A 16 42.67 -7.27 45.70
C PRO A 16 41.91 -6.35 46.67
N PHE A 17 40.71 -5.90 46.32
CA PHE A 17 39.88 -4.98 47.10
C PHE A 17 38.60 -5.63 47.67
N GLY A 18 38.34 -6.92 47.41
CA GLY A 18 37.20 -7.62 48.00
C GLY A 18 36.74 -8.88 47.27
N THR A 19 35.69 -9.52 47.82
CA THR A 19 34.97 -10.64 47.16
C THR A 19 33.69 -10.11 46.54
N LEU A 20 33.59 -10.18 45.21
CA LEU A 20 32.44 -9.73 44.44
C LEU A 20 31.41 -10.87 44.27
N ARG A 21 30.22 -10.66 44.81
CA ARG A 21 28.99 -11.32 44.33
C ARG A 21 28.43 -10.49 43.18
N LEU A 22 28.44 -11.07 41.98
CA LEU A 22 27.93 -10.47 40.76
C LEU A 22 26.64 -11.18 40.35
N ALA A 23 25.58 -10.41 40.09
CA ALA A 23 24.46 -10.87 39.29
C ALA A 23 24.94 -11.09 37.83
N LYS A 24 25.53 -12.27 37.56
CA LYS A 24 26.42 -12.50 36.40
C LYS A 24 25.82 -12.26 35.00
N ASN A 25 24.50 -12.13 34.90
CA ASN A 25 23.73 -12.50 33.71
C ASN A 25 23.00 -11.32 33.03
N VAL A 26 23.22 -10.06 33.43
CA VAL A 26 22.60 -8.90 32.77
C VAL A 26 23.57 -8.23 31.78
N ALA A 27 24.32 -7.19 32.15
CA ALA A 27 25.10 -6.37 31.20
C ALA A 27 26.06 -7.12 30.25
N LYS A 28 26.72 -8.20 30.70
CA LYS A 28 27.59 -9.02 29.84
C LYS A 28 26.82 -9.98 28.93
N ARG A 29 25.59 -10.33 29.29
CA ARG A 29 24.64 -11.09 28.46
C ARG A 29 24.02 -10.13 27.45
N PHE A 30 23.53 -8.97 27.88
CA PHE A 30 23.01 -7.86 27.07
C PHE A 30 23.90 -7.51 25.87
N ARG A 31 25.16 -7.07 26.08
CA ARG A 31 26.07 -6.75 24.96
C ARG A 31 26.33 -7.93 24.04
N LYS A 32 26.38 -9.15 24.60
CA LYS A 32 26.56 -10.38 23.83
C LYS A 32 25.32 -10.69 22.98
N THR A 33 24.12 -10.62 23.55
CA THR A 33 22.84 -10.82 22.89
C THR A 33 22.62 -9.80 21.78
N VAL A 34 22.85 -8.51 22.01
CA VAL A 34 22.74 -7.48 20.96
C VAL A 34 23.73 -7.75 19.81
N MET A 35 24.98 -8.15 20.09
CA MET A 35 25.96 -8.50 19.05
C MET A 35 25.66 -9.84 18.34
N GLU A 36 25.09 -10.82 19.03
CA GLU A 36 24.67 -12.11 18.44
C GLU A 36 23.41 -11.93 17.58
N LEU A 37 22.43 -11.16 18.03
CA LEU A 37 21.29 -10.70 17.22
C LEU A 37 21.79 -9.96 15.98
N GLN A 38 22.67 -8.95 16.16
CA GLN A 38 23.17 -8.16 15.03
C GLN A 38 23.79 -9.05 13.94
N ARG A 39 24.68 -9.97 14.34
CA ARG A 39 25.31 -10.95 13.44
C ARG A 39 24.32 -11.95 12.85
N THR A 40 23.29 -12.34 13.60
CA THR A 40 22.28 -13.29 13.13
C THR A 40 21.45 -12.66 12.02
N THR A 41 20.90 -11.47 12.20
CA THR A 41 20.08 -10.84 11.15
C THR A 41 20.91 -10.25 10.01
N ASP A 42 22.17 -9.84 10.25
CA ASP A 42 23.12 -9.57 9.15
C ASP A 42 23.32 -10.83 8.28
N SER A 43 23.38 -12.01 8.90
CA SER A 43 23.49 -13.28 8.19
C SER A 43 22.18 -13.70 7.50
N LEU A 44 21.02 -13.47 8.13
CA LEU A 44 19.71 -13.70 7.51
C LEU A 44 19.51 -12.79 6.30
N THR A 45 19.63 -11.47 6.46
CA THR A 45 19.46 -10.51 5.35
C THR A 45 20.37 -10.81 4.16
N ARG A 46 21.61 -11.25 4.39
CA ARG A 46 22.52 -11.70 3.33
C ARG A 46 22.08 -12.99 2.65
N LYS A 47 21.54 -13.95 3.42
CA LYS A 47 20.94 -15.17 2.89
C LYS A 47 19.69 -14.85 2.08
N ASP A 48 18.75 -14.07 2.63
CA ASP A 48 17.46 -13.74 2.01
C ASP A 48 17.65 -12.98 0.68
N ILE A 49 18.57 -12.01 0.63
CA ILE A 49 18.96 -11.31 -0.61
C ILE A 49 19.73 -12.25 -1.56
N GLY A 50 20.48 -13.23 -1.05
CA GLY A 50 21.12 -14.28 -1.84
C GLY A 50 20.09 -15.21 -2.49
N ASP A 51 19.11 -15.66 -1.73
CA ASP A 51 18.01 -16.51 -2.18
C ASP A 51 17.12 -15.77 -3.20
N TRP A 52 16.84 -14.47 -2.97
CA TRP A 52 16.21 -13.60 -3.98
C TRP A 52 17.03 -13.49 -5.27
N ARG A 53 18.34 -13.27 -5.17
CA ARG A 53 19.20 -13.19 -6.36
C ARG A 53 19.25 -14.52 -7.12
N MET A 54 19.33 -15.65 -6.42
CA MET A 54 19.26 -16.97 -7.05
C MET A 54 17.90 -17.22 -7.71
N ALA A 55 16.79 -16.88 -7.05
CA ALA A 55 15.45 -16.99 -7.61
C ALA A 55 15.26 -16.11 -8.86
N TRP A 56 15.81 -14.90 -8.87
CA TRP A 56 15.81 -14.04 -10.05
C TRP A 56 16.64 -14.64 -11.20
N GLN A 57 17.84 -15.15 -10.93
CA GLN A 57 18.66 -15.81 -11.96
C GLN A 57 18.02 -17.09 -12.51
N MET A 58 17.25 -17.83 -11.71
CA MET A 58 16.43 -18.95 -12.17
C MET A 58 15.25 -18.51 -13.03
N ALA A 59 14.62 -17.37 -12.71
CA ALA A 59 13.48 -16.84 -13.44
C ALA A 59 13.83 -16.28 -14.83
N ILE A 60 15.06 -15.78 -15.03
CA ILE A 60 15.54 -15.28 -16.34
C ILE A 60 16.33 -16.32 -17.16
N ASN A 61 16.33 -17.59 -16.75
CA ASN A 61 17.01 -18.64 -17.51
C ASN A 61 16.25 -18.91 -18.82
N VAL A 62 16.92 -18.74 -19.95
CA VAL A 62 16.33 -18.84 -21.30
C VAL A 62 15.98 -20.29 -21.71
N GLU A 63 16.62 -21.29 -21.12
CA GLU A 63 16.39 -22.72 -21.43
C GLU A 63 15.35 -23.34 -20.48
N ASN A 64 15.35 -22.92 -19.21
CA ASN A 64 14.44 -23.42 -18.18
C ASN A 64 14.08 -22.30 -17.17
N PRO A 65 13.16 -21.39 -17.54
CA PRO A 65 12.74 -20.27 -16.71
C PRO A 65 11.89 -20.78 -15.52
N ASN A 66 12.42 -20.66 -14.31
CA ASN A 66 11.73 -21.12 -13.11
C ASN A 66 11.40 -19.97 -12.15
N ARG A 67 10.15 -19.50 -12.22
CA ARG A 67 9.60 -18.42 -11.40
C ARG A 67 9.11 -18.86 -10.01
N GLN A 68 9.09 -20.16 -9.70
CA GLN A 68 8.40 -20.69 -8.51
C GLN A 68 8.94 -20.09 -7.20
N ARG A 69 10.27 -20.08 -7.03
CA ARG A 69 10.94 -19.49 -5.86
C ARG A 69 10.78 -17.97 -5.78
N LEU A 70 10.72 -17.32 -6.94
CA LEU A 70 10.53 -15.87 -7.01
C LEU A 70 9.11 -15.51 -6.55
N TYR A 71 8.10 -16.30 -6.94
CA TYR A 71 6.72 -16.17 -6.48
C TYR A 71 6.50 -16.54 -5.01
N ASP A 72 7.33 -17.40 -4.41
CA ASP A 72 7.34 -17.56 -2.94
C ASP A 72 7.84 -16.29 -2.24
N ILE A 73 8.94 -15.69 -2.73
CA ILE A 73 9.44 -14.42 -2.19
C ILE A 73 8.41 -13.31 -2.39
N TYR A 74 7.66 -13.27 -3.50
CA TYR A 74 6.64 -12.24 -3.73
C TYR A 74 5.50 -12.28 -2.72
N ARG A 75 5.10 -13.46 -2.22
CA ARG A 75 4.13 -13.54 -1.10
C ARG A 75 4.68 -12.91 0.18
N ASP A 76 5.98 -13.08 0.42
CA ASP A 76 6.71 -12.50 1.54
C ASP A 76 6.97 -10.98 1.38
N VAL A 77 6.82 -10.46 0.16
CA VAL A 77 6.88 -9.03 -0.21
C VAL A 77 5.50 -8.37 -0.10
N GLU A 78 4.45 -9.03 -0.61
CA GLU A 78 3.05 -8.58 -0.66
C GLU A 78 2.47 -8.26 0.73
N ILE A 79 2.95 -8.93 1.79
CA ILE A 79 2.55 -8.69 3.18
C ILE A 79 3.12 -7.40 3.80
N ASP A 80 4.00 -6.65 3.12
CA ASP A 80 4.48 -5.37 3.64
C ASP A 80 3.35 -4.33 3.66
N LEU A 81 2.98 -3.87 4.85
CA LEU A 81 1.83 -2.99 5.09
C LEU A 81 1.87 -1.69 4.25
N HIS A 82 3.05 -1.15 4.02
CA HIS A 82 3.23 0.10 3.28
C HIS A 82 3.07 -0.13 1.77
N LEU A 83 3.69 -1.20 1.27
CA LEU A 83 3.56 -1.64 -0.13
C LEU A 83 2.11 -2.02 -0.46
N ALA A 84 1.44 -2.75 0.43
CA ALA A 84 0.03 -3.10 0.29
C ALA A 84 -0.90 -1.87 0.32
N GLY A 85 -0.55 -0.83 1.10
CA GLY A 85 -1.21 0.46 1.06
C GLY A 85 -1.06 1.16 -0.30
N CYS A 86 0.17 1.23 -0.81
CA CYS A 86 0.47 1.83 -2.11
C CYS A 86 -0.29 1.13 -3.27
N ILE A 87 -0.27 -0.20 -3.28
CA ILE A 87 -0.96 -1.02 -4.29
C ILE A 87 -2.47 -0.78 -4.24
N ARG A 88 -3.09 -0.82 -3.05
CA ARG A 88 -4.53 -0.56 -2.89
C ARG A 88 -4.94 0.85 -3.30
N GLN A 89 -4.08 1.86 -3.13
CA GLN A 89 -4.37 3.20 -3.63
C GLN A 89 -4.38 3.24 -5.16
N ARG A 90 -3.35 2.66 -5.81
CA ARG A 90 -3.27 2.60 -7.27
C ARG A 90 -4.40 1.78 -7.90
N GLU A 91 -4.62 0.56 -7.43
CA GLU A 91 -5.76 -0.28 -7.85
C GLU A 91 -7.10 0.40 -7.57
N GLY A 92 -7.24 1.05 -6.41
CA GLY A 92 -8.47 1.70 -5.98
C GLY A 92 -8.91 2.82 -6.91
N PHE A 93 -7.98 3.62 -7.45
CA PHE A 93 -8.31 4.66 -8.42
C PHE A 93 -8.79 4.09 -9.77
N VAL A 94 -8.20 2.99 -10.26
CA VAL A 94 -8.69 2.30 -11.47
C VAL A 94 -10.07 1.67 -11.21
N MET A 95 -10.22 0.95 -10.10
CA MET A 95 -11.44 0.21 -9.76
C MET A 95 -12.61 1.10 -9.31
N ALA A 96 -12.36 2.37 -8.99
CA ALA A 96 -13.38 3.37 -8.71
C ALA A 96 -13.89 4.09 -9.96
N ARG A 97 -13.22 3.94 -11.11
CA ARG A 97 -13.55 4.67 -12.34
C ARG A 97 -14.79 4.09 -13.03
N SER A 98 -15.71 4.98 -13.43
CA SER A 98 -16.82 4.63 -14.31
C SER A 98 -16.32 4.18 -15.69
N PHE A 99 -17.01 3.21 -16.29
CA PHE A 99 -16.75 2.76 -17.65
C PHE A 99 -18.07 2.70 -18.42
N LYS A 100 -17.96 2.81 -19.75
CA LYS A 100 -19.08 2.72 -20.69
C LYS A 100 -18.79 1.71 -21.79
N LEU A 101 -19.86 1.16 -22.34
CA LEU A 101 -19.83 0.26 -23.48
C LEU A 101 -20.46 1.03 -24.64
N VAL A 102 -19.70 1.30 -25.70
CA VAL A 102 -20.17 2.13 -26.83
C VAL A 102 -20.16 1.33 -28.12
N ASN A 103 -21.12 1.61 -29.01
CA ASN A 103 -21.25 0.95 -30.30
C ASN A 103 -20.31 1.57 -31.35
N GLY A 104 -20.24 0.96 -32.54
CA GLY A 104 -19.43 1.46 -33.67
C GLY A 104 -19.78 2.85 -34.25
N LYS A 105 -20.67 3.63 -33.61
CA LYS A 105 -20.88 5.06 -33.87
C LYS A 105 -20.44 5.98 -32.71
N GLY A 106 -20.05 5.42 -31.56
CA GLY A 106 -19.82 6.14 -30.31
C GLY A 106 -21.07 6.36 -29.44
N GLU A 107 -22.21 5.74 -29.76
CA GLU A 107 -23.42 5.79 -28.91
C GLU A 107 -23.29 4.76 -27.77
N GLU A 108 -23.64 5.13 -26.54
CA GLU A 108 -23.59 4.23 -25.37
C GLU A 108 -24.70 3.17 -25.39
N ASP A 109 -24.33 1.92 -25.08
CA ASP A 109 -25.24 0.81 -24.84
C ASP A 109 -25.23 0.43 -23.34
N GLN A 110 -26.17 1.01 -22.60
CA GLN A 110 -26.38 0.73 -21.18
C GLN A 110 -26.68 -0.76 -20.90
N LYS A 111 -27.33 -1.47 -21.84
CA LYS A 111 -27.61 -2.91 -21.70
C LYS A 111 -26.33 -3.73 -21.86
N ALA A 112 -25.40 -3.26 -22.70
CA ALA A 112 -24.08 -3.87 -22.79
C ALA A 112 -23.29 -3.72 -21.49
N ALA A 113 -23.35 -2.55 -20.85
CA ALA A 113 -22.70 -2.32 -19.54
C ALA A 113 -23.23 -3.24 -18.42
N GLU A 114 -24.47 -3.74 -18.50
CA GLU A 114 -25.02 -4.68 -17.51
C GLU A 114 -24.25 -6.01 -17.45
N TRP A 115 -23.73 -6.53 -18.57
CA TRP A 115 -22.96 -7.79 -18.58
C TRP A 115 -21.60 -7.65 -17.86
N PHE A 116 -21.03 -6.45 -17.87
CA PHE A 116 -19.76 -6.12 -17.21
C PHE A 116 -19.96 -5.69 -15.74
N ASN A 117 -21.15 -5.20 -15.36
CA ASN A 117 -21.48 -4.82 -13.98
C ASN A 117 -21.78 -6.04 -13.08
N THR A 118 -20.85 -6.99 -13.04
CA THR A 118 -20.94 -8.30 -12.38
C THR A 118 -19.68 -8.61 -11.56
N GLU A 119 -19.74 -9.61 -10.67
CA GLU A 119 -18.59 -9.94 -9.80
C GLU A 119 -17.40 -10.51 -10.58
N TRP A 120 -17.63 -11.42 -11.53
CA TRP A 120 -16.56 -12.05 -12.30
C TRP A 120 -15.70 -11.02 -13.05
N PHE A 121 -16.30 -9.93 -13.55
CA PHE A 121 -15.58 -8.87 -14.24
C PHE A 121 -14.72 -8.04 -13.27
N LYS A 122 -15.22 -7.78 -12.05
CA LYS A 122 -14.44 -7.10 -11.01
C LYS A 122 -13.27 -7.96 -10.50
N GLN A 123 -13.45 -9.28 -10.42
CA GLN A 123 -12.35 -10.21 -10.16
C GLN A 123 -11.34 -10.25 -11.32
N LEU A 124 -11.81 -10.30 -12.58
CA LEU A 124 -10.95 -10.24 -13.77
C LEU A 124 -10.09 -8.98 -13.79
N MET A 125 -10.69 -7.80 -13.60
CA MET A 125 -9.95 -6.52 -13.56
C MET A 125 -8.89 -6.53 -12.47
N LYS A 126 -9.20 -7.05 -11.26
CA LYS A 126 -8.20 -7.18 -10.20
C LYS A 126 -7.05 -8.11 -10.61
N PHE A 127 -7.33 -9.32 -11.10
CA PHE A 127 -6.28 -10.25 -11.52
C PHE A 127 -5.46 -9.71 -12.71
N ALA A 128 -6.02 -8.83 -13.53
CA ALA A 128 -5.29 -8.12 -14.58
C ALA A 128 -4.37 -7.03 -13.99
N LEU A 129 -4.83 -6.24 -13.01
CA LEU A 129 -3.99 -5.27 -12.28
C LEU A 129 -2.86 -5.95 -11.50
N ASP A 130 -3.12 -7.11 -10.88
CA ASP A 130 -2.10 -7.94 -10.22
C ASP A 130 -0.90 -8.25 -11.15
N ALA A 131 -1.11 -8.32 -12.47
CA ALA A 131 -0.04 -8.63 -13.43
C ALA A 131 1.08 -7.58 -13.42
N ASN A 132 0.82 -6.32 -13.04
CA ASN A 132 1.85 -5.31 -12.87
C ASN A 132 2.85 -5.66 -11.76
N TYR A 133 2.36 -6.23 -10.65
CA TYR A 133 3.18 -6.56 -9.48
C TYR A 133 3.82 -7.95 -9.59
N TRP A 134 3.06 -8.93 -10.10
CA TRP A 134 3.48 -10.32 -10.29
C TRP A 134 4.15 -10.61 -11.65
N GLY A 135 4.13 -9.67 -12.59
CA GLY A 135 4.73 -9.75 -13.93
C GLY A 135 3.79 -10.32 -15.00
N HIS A 136 3.02 -11.35 -14.64
CA HIS A 136 2.09 -12.05 -15.54
C HIS A 136 0.90 -12.64 -14.77
N SER A 137 -0.29 -12.58 -15.36
CA SER A 137 -1.52 -13.25 -14.93
C SER A 137 -2.14 -14.05 -16.08
N LEU A 138 -2.37 -15.35 -15.86
CA LEU A 138 -3.27 -16.17 -16.66
C LEU A 138 -4.58 -16.33 -15.90
N ILE A 139 -5.69 -15.86 -16.48
CA ILE A 139 -7.01 -15.83 -15.83
C ILE A 139 -7.97 -16.69 -16.63
N GLU A 140 -8.60 -17.65 -15.96
CA GLU A 140 -9.57 -18.57 -16.51
C GLU A 140 -10.99 -18.04 -16.30
N LEU A 141 -11.81 -18.12 -17.35
CA LEU A 141 -13.24 -17.80 -17.35
C LEU A 141 -14.03 -19.09 -17.11
N GLY A 142 -14.93 -19.09 -16.13
CA GLY A 142 -15.85 -20.20 -15.89
C GLY A 142 -16.91 -20.35 -16.98
N ASP A 143 -17.71 -21.42 -16.89
CA ASP A 143 -18.80 -21.68 -17.83
C ASP A 143 -19.78 -20.50 -17.95
N VAL A 144 -20.42 -20.39 -19.12
CA VAL A 144 -21.49 -19.40 -19.34
C VAL A 144 -22.77 -19.86 -18.67
N THR A 145 -23.17 -19.14 -17.64
CA THR A 145 -24.41 -19.35 -16.89
C THR A 145 -25.39 -18.20 -17.14
N THR A 146 -26.49 -18.20 -16.39
CA THR A 146 -27.54 -17.17 -16.46
C THR A 146 -27.71 -16.55 -15.08
N ASP A 147 -27.71 -15.22 -15.01
CA ASP A 147 -27.94 -14.47 -13.77
C ASP A 147 -29.40 -14.53 -13.30
N THR A 148 -29.67 -13.94 -12.13
CA THR A 148 -31.03 -13.86 -11.53
C THR A 148 -32.05 -13.15 -12.42
N ASN A 149 -31.60 -12.41 -13.43
CA ASN A 149 -32.39 -11.55 -14.30
C ASN A 149 -32.52 -12.14 -15.72
N GLY A 150 -32.05 -13.36 -15.95
CA GLY A 150 -32.14 -14.06 -17.24
C GLY A 150 -31.04 -13.69 -18.24
N ARG A 151 -30.00 -12.96 -17.83
CA ARG A 151 -28.89 -12.50 -18.69
C ARG A 151 -27.72 -13.46 -18.61
N LYS A 152 -26.98 -13.63 -19.71
CA LYS A 152 -25.73 -14.41 -19.72
C LYS A 152 -24.65 -13.77 -18.82
N CYS A 153 -23.91 -14.60 -18.10
CA CYS A 153 -22.71 -14.23 -17.36
C CYS A 153 -21.70 -15.39 -17.36
N TYR A 154 -20.46 -15.14 -16.95
CA TYR A 154 -19.55 -16.23 -16.57
C TYR A 154 -19.78 -16.59 -15.10
N GLU A 155 -19.69 -17.87 -14.75
CA GLU A 155 -19.82 -18.32 -13.36
C GLU A 155 -18.77 -17.67 -12.44
N TRP A 156 -17.55 -17.47 -12.95
CA TRP A 156 -16.42 -16.85 -12.25
C TRP A 156 -15.34 -16.39 -13.23
N ALA A 157 -14.38 -15.60 -12.72
CA ALA A 157 -13.05 -15.47 -13.30
C ALA A 157 -12.05 -15.88 -12.22
N ARG A 158 -11.06 -16.74 -12.52
CA ARG A 158 -10.09 -17.25 -11.52
C ARG A 158 -8.68 -17.18 -12.05
N LEU A 159 -7.75 -16.77 -11.18
CA LEU A 159 -6.33 -16.79 -11.50
C LEU A 159 -5.80 -18.24 -11.53
N VAL A 160 -5.24 -18.66 -12.66
CA VAL A 160 -4.51 -19.93 -12.76
C VAL A 160 -3.26 -19.84 -11.86
N PRO A 161 -2.98 -20.83 -10.98
CA PRO A 161 -1.91 -20.71 -9.98
C PRO A 161 -0.53 -20.40 -10.60
N ARG A 162 -0.04 -19.16 -10.43
CA ARG A 162 1.13 -18.59 -11.14
C ARG A 162 2.38 -19.49 -11.19
N LYS A 163 2.63 -20.30 -10.16
CA LYS A 163 3.76 -21.24 -10.11
C LYS A 163 3.71 -22.38 -11.15
N HIS A 164 2.52 -22.67 -11.67
CA HIS A 164 2.28 -23.71 -12.68
C HIS A 164 2.36 -23.15 -14.12
N VAL A 165 2.38 -21.82 -14.29
CA VAL A 165 2.38 -21.17 -15.60
C VAL A 165 3.82 -20.84 -16.00
N SER A 166 4.27 -21.31 -17.16
CA SER A 166 5.42 -20.73 -17.87
C SER A 166 4.88 -19.83 -18.99
N PRO A 167 4.85 -18.51 -18.77
CA PRO A 167 4.33 -17.58 -19.76
C PRO A 167 5.24 -17.43 -20.99
N GLU A 168 6.54 -17.72 -20.84
CA GLU A 168 7.50 -17.74 -21.94
C GLU A 168 7.06 -18.70 -23.04
N TYR A 169 6.74 -19.94 -22.68
CA TYR A 169 6.38 -21.02 -23.61
C TYR A 169 4.88 -21.22 -23.84
N GLY A 170 4.01 -20.50 -23.11
CA GLY A 170 2.56 -20.68 -23.20
C GLY A 170 2.07 -21.99 -22.59
N ARG A 171 2.68 -22.41 -21.46
CA ARG A 171 2.48 -23.73 -20.84
C ARG A 171 1.88 -23.63 -19.44
N VAL A 172 0.99 -24.57 -19.09
CA VAL A 172 0.63 -24.87 -17.70
C VAL A 172 1.08 -26.29 -17.36
N VAL A 173 1.90 -26.46 -16.32
CA VAL A 173 2.34 -27.78 -15.81
C VAL A 173 1.46 -28.25 -14.65
N GLU A 174 1.09 -29.53 -14.62
CA GLU A 174 0.26 -30.07 -13.54
C GLU A 174 1.00 -30.11 -12.20
N GLN A 175 2.28 -30.50 -12.17
CA GLN A 175 3.07 -30.66 -10.95
C GLN A 175 4.20 -29.64 -10.86
N LEU A 176 4.44 -29.12 -9.66
CA LEU A 176 5.51 -28.15 -9.42
C LEU A 176 6.89 -28.79 -9.56
N GLY A 177 7.59 -28.44 -10.65
CA GLY A 177 8.91 -28.97 -10.96
C GLY A 177 8.92 -29.97 -12.12
N ASP A 178 7.78 -30.22 -12.76
CA ASP A 178 7.77 -30.79 -14.10
C ASP A 178 8.40 -29.84 -15.13
N ASP A 179 8.85 -30.43 -16.24
CA ASP A 179 9.37 -29.69 -17.39
C ASP A 179 8.23 -28.96 -18.13
N TRP A 180 8.51 -27.76 -18.66
CA TRP A 180 7.53 -26.97 -19.40
C TRP A 180 7.09 -27.69 -20.69
N GLU A 181 7.93 -28.54 -21.28
CA GLU A 181 7.57 -29.35 -22.46
C GLU A 181 6.39 -30.30 -22.19
N LYS A 182 6.20 -30.74 -20.93
CA LYS A 182 5.05 -31.57 -20.53
C LYS A 182 3.77 -30.76 -20.31
N GLY A 183 3.88 -29.43 -20.28
CA GLY A 183 2.77 -28.54 -19.96
C GLY A 183 1.74 -28.43 -21.08
N VAL A 184 0.48 -28.32 -20.67
CA VAL A 184 -0.66 -28.09 -21.57
C VAL A 184 -0.48 -26.77 -22.29
N ASP A 185 -0.70 -26.77 -23.60
CA ASP A 185 -0.62 -25.56 -24.45
C ASP A 185 -1.85 -24.67 -24.21
N TYR A 186 -1.71 -23.66 -23.36
CA TYR A 186 -2.82 -22.77 -23.02
C TYR A 186 -3.12 -21.73 -24.11
N ARG A 187 -2.23 -21.60 -25.11
CA ARG A 187 -2.41 -20.76 -26.30
C ARG A 187 -3.05 -21.52 -27.47
N SER A 188 -3.28 -22.84 -27.33
CA SER A 188 -4.04 -23.65 -28.27
C SER A 188 -5.48 -23.11 -28.47
N PRO A 189 -6.06 -23.14 -29.69
CA PRO A 189 -7.35 -22.50 -29.97
C PRO A 189 -8.53 -22.98 -29.13
N GLU A 190 -8.49 -24.23 -28.66
CA GLU A 190 -9.55 -24.87 -27.86
C GLU A 190 -9.57 -24.37 -26.41
N ILE A 191 -8.40 -24.09 -25.85
CA ILE A 191 -8.22 -23.66 -24.46
C ILE A 191 -8.17 -22.13 -24.36
N ALA A 192 -7.45 -21.47 -25.28
CA ALA A 192 -7.23 -20.03 -25.26
C ALA A 192 -8.53 -19.19 -25.30
N GLN A 193 -9.66 -19.74 -25.77
CA GLN A 193 -10.96 -19.08 -25.74
C GLN A 193 -11.50 -18.86 -24.31
N TRP A 194 -11.10 -19.70 -23.35
CA TRP A 194 -11.49 -19.60 -21.93
C TRP A 194 -10.46 -18.82 -21.09
N LEU A 195 -9.30 -18.47 -21.65
CA LEU A 195 -8.20 -17.86 -20.91
C LEU A 195 -7.89 -16.44 -21.38
N ILE A 196 -7.70 -15.53 -20.42
CA ILE A 196 -7.20 -14.17 -20.61
C ILE A 196 -5.75 -14.12 -20.12
N GLU A 197 -4.84 -13.60 -20.95
CA GLU A 197 -3.41 -13.51 -20.65
C GLU A 197 -2.99 -12.04 -20.49
N VAL A 198 -2.50 -11.65 -19.31
CA VAL A 198 -2.18 -10.25 -18.96
C VAL A 198 -0.74 -10.13 -18.46
N GLY A 199 -0.03 -9.08 -18.87
CA GLY A 199 1.40 -8.92 -18.66
C GLY A 199 2.22 -9.57 -19.79
N GLN A 200 3.48 -9.17 -19.92
CA GLN A 200 4.37 -9.69 -20.98
C GLN A 200 5.04 -11.01 -20.54
N PRO A 201 5.31 -11.95 -21.47
CA PRO A 201 5.89 -13.24 -21.16
C PRO A 201 7.20 -13.19 -20.35
N ASP A 202 8.05 -12.21 -20.60
CA ASP A 202 9.36 -12.00 -19.96
C ASP A 202 9.30 -11.12 -18.69
N ASN A 203 8.17 -10.45 -18.43
CA ASN A 203 8.04 -9.52 -17.31
C ASN A 203 7.99 -10.28 -15.98
N LEU A 204 8.84 -9.88 -15.04
CA LEU A 204 8.89 -10.40 -13.67
C LEU A 204 8.12 -9.55 -12.65
N GLY A 205 7.60 -8.37 -13.05
CA GLY A 205 6.74 -7.53 -12.22
C GLY A 205 7.48 -6.65 -11.21
N LEU A 206 6.74 -5.68 -10.64
CA LEU A 206 7.29 -4.70 -9.69
C LEU A 206 7.76 -5.34 -8.37
N PHE A 207 7.22 -6.49 -7.96
CA PHE A 207 7.68 -7.17 -6.74
C PHE A 207 9.16 -7.62 -6.81
N LEU A 208 9.73 -7.84 -8.01
CA LEU A 208 11.18 -8.09 -8.17
C LEU A 208 12.00 -6.96 -7.54
N LYS A 209 11.57 -5.72 -7.79
CA LYS A 209 12.23 -4.49 -7.33
C LYS A 209 11.88 -4.21 -5.87
N ALA A 210 10.61 -4.38 -5.49
CA ALA A 210 10.13 -4.14 -4.12
C ALA A 210 10.85 -5.02 -3.08
N ALA A 211 11.15 -6.28 -3.42
CA ALA A 211 11.92 -7.20 -2.59
C ALA A 211 13.26 -6.64 -2.09
N THR A 212 13.91 -5.76 -2.87
CA THR A 212 15.17 -5.11 -2.48
C THR A 212 15.02 -4.16 -1.29
N GLN A 213 13.81 -3.71 -0.98
CA GLN A 213 13.48 -2.87 0.17
C GLN A 213 12.71 -3.63 1.26
N THR A 214 11.72 -4.45 0.91
CA THR A 214 10.91 -5.17 1.92
C THR A 214 11.71 -6.21 2.71
N ILE A 215 12.61 -6.96 2.07
CA ILE A 215 13.49 -7.94 2.76
C ILE A 215 14.34 -7.26 3.87
N PRO A 216 15.15 -6.23 3.58
CA PRO A 216 15.90 -5.54 4.64
C PRO A 216 15.01 -4.71 5.59
N LYS A 217 13.82 -4.25 5.17
CA LYS A 217 12.85 -3.56 6.06
C LYS A 217 12.27 -4.51 7.10
N LYS A 218 11.81 -5.69 6.70
CA LYS A 218 11.33 -6.78 7.58
C LYS A 218 12.37 -7.12 8.66
N ASN A 219 13.62 -7.22 8.25
CA ASN A 219 14.75 -7.50 9.14
C ASN A 219 15.14 -6.29 10.03
N ALA A 220 14.94 -5.05 9.57
CA ALA A 220 15.12 -3.85 10.39
C ALA A 220 14.01 -3.65 11.43
N LEU A 221 12.75 -3.99 11.10
CA LEU A 221 11.62 -3.98 12.02
C LEU A 221 11.82 -4.97 13.18
N ALA A 222 12.18 -6.22 12.87
CA ALA A 222 12.48 -7.22 13.90
C ALA A 222 13.63 -6.81 14.84
N PHE A 223 14.62 -6.04 14.35
CA PHE A 223 15.62 -5.41 15.20
C PHE A 223 15.05 -4.29 16.08
N TRP A 224 14.22 -3.42 15.50
CA TRP A 224 13.59 -2.30 16.20
C TRP A 224 12.71 -2.80 17.35
N ASP A 225 11.88 -3.83 17.13
CA ASP A 225 11.09 -4.49 18.16
C ASP A 225 11.97 -5.05 19.29
N THR A 226 13.00 -5.82 18.93
CA THR A 226 13.92 -6.42 19.91
C THR A 226 14.74 -5.35 20.65
N PHE A 227 15.06 -4.23 20.01
CA PHE A 227 15.72 -3.09 20.64
C PHE A 227 14.77 -2.37 21.60
N ALA A 228 13.50 -2.19 21.22
CA ALA A 228 12.47 -1.60 22.08
C ALA A 228 12.21 -2.46 23.33
N GLU A 229 12.17 -3.79 23.22
CA GLU A 229 12.11 -4.69 24.38
C GLU A 229 13.34 -4.53 25.30
N ILE A 230 14.55 -4.52 24.73
CA ILE A 230 15.81 -4.53 25.47
C ILE A 230 16.14 -3.16 26.12
N PHE A 231 15.75 -2.04 25.50
CA PHE A 231 16.10 -0.68 25.95
C PHE A 231 14.92 0.12 26.50
N GLY A 232 13.67 -0.27 26.22
CA GLY A 232 12.47 0.38 26.76
C GLY A 232 12.22 0.14 28.24
N MET A 233 12.88 -0.83 28.86
CA MET A 233 12.79 -1.13 30.29
C MET A 233 14.02 -0.62 31.06
N PRO A 234 13.90 0.44 31.89
CA PRO A 234 15.05 1.00 32.62
C PRO A 234 15.52 0.07 33.75
N MET A 235 16.82 -0.24 33.81
CA MET A 235 17.39 -1.03 34.90
C MET A 235 17.31 -0.30 36.25
N ARG A 236 16.70 -0.93 37.26
CA ARG A 236 16.55 -0.36 38.60
C ARG A 236 17.80 -0.59 39.45
N ILE A 237 18.52 0.49 39.77
CA ILE A 237 19.77 0.45 40.54
C ILE A 237 19.57 1.01 41.96
N ALA A 238 19.64 0.14 42.96
CA ALA A 238 19.70 0.54 44.36
C ALA A 238 21.16 0.74 44.80
N ARG A 239 21.44 1.84 45.50
CA ARG A 239 22.74 2.12 46.13
C ARG A 239 22.58 2.11 47.64
N THR A 240 23.46 1.40 48.36
CA THR A 240 23.37 1.25 49.82
C THR A 240 24.74 1.43 50.48
N THR A 241 24.75 1.93 51.71
CA THR A 241 25.95 1.99 52.56
C THR A 241 26.08 0.74 53.45
N SER A 242 25.02 -0.06 53.56
CA SER A 242 24.97 -1.18 54.49
C SER A 242 25.86 -2.35 54.05
N ARG A 243 26.55 -2.92 55.05
CA ARG A 243 27.29 -4.18 54.95
C ARG A 243 26.59 -5.33 55.71
N ASP A 244 25.44 -5.08 56.34
CA ASP A 244 24.66 -6.14 56.99
C ASP A 244 23.92 -6.98 55.95
N GLY A 245 24.14 -8.29 55.99
CA GLY A 245 23.46 -9.27 55.14
C GLY A 245 21.94 -9.30 55.32
N LYS A 246 21.40 -8.90 56.49
CA LYS A 246 19.94 -8.83 56.70
C LYS A 246 19.30 -7.68 55.92
N GLU A 247 19.85 -6.47 56.02
CA GLU A 247 19.34 -5.33 55.25
C GLU A 247 19.62 -5.50 53.74
N LEU A 248 20.73 -6.13 53.35
CA LEU A 248 20.97 -6.51 51.95
C LEU A 248 19.91 -7.51 51.43
N ALA A 249 19.64 -8.60 52.16
CA ALA A 249 18.62 -9.58 51.75
C ALA A 249 17.19 -8.98 51.71
N LYS A 250 16.90 -8.01 52.59
CA LYS A 250 15.65 -7.25 52.60
C LYS A 250 15.55 -6.31 51.40
N MET A 251 16.65 -5.67 50.98
CA MET A 251 16.72 -4.89 49.74
C MET A 251 16.62 -5.78 48.51
N GLU A 252 17.29 -6.95 48.48
CA GLU A 252 17.17 -7.95 47.40
C GLU A 252 15.71 -8.39 47.24
N LYS A 253 15.04 -8.72 48.35
CA LYS A 253 13.61 -9.05 48.32
C LYS A 253 12.75 -7.88 47.86
N MET A 254 12.96 -6.67 48.37
CA MET A 254 12.17 -5.50 47.97
C MET A 254 12.31 -5.19 46.47
N MET A 255 13.52 -5.27 45.92
CA MET A 255 13.76 -5.04 44.49
C MET A 255 13.14 -6.13 43.60
N ALA A 256 13.06 -7.38 44.09
CA ALA A 256 12.40 -8.48 43.39
C ALA A 256 10.86 -8.44 43.50
N ASP A 257 10.31 -8.08 44.67
CA ASP A 257 8.87 -7.93 44.91
C ASP A 257 8.31 -6.70 44.14
N MET A 258 9.16 -5.74 43.76
CA MET A 258 8.79 -4.52 43.02
C MET A 258 8.59 -4.70 41.50
N GLY A 259 8.79 -5.89 40.93
CA GLY A 259 8.40 -6.18 39.54
C GLY A 259 9.30 -7.15 38.77
N THR A 260 8.98 -7.36 37.50
CA THR A 260 9.67 -8.28 36.57
C THR A 260 10.97 -7.75 35.97
N GLU A 261 11.38 -6.53 36.33
CA GLU A 261 12.51 -5.81 35.72
C GLU A 261 13.89 -6.24 36.25
N GLY A 262 14.92 -5.99 35.43
CA GLY A 262 16.32 -6.21 35.82
C GLY A 262 16.80 -5.21 36.87
N TRP A 263 16.97 -5.68 38.11
CA TRP A 263 17.48 -4.88 39.23
C TRP A 263 18.92 -5.21 39.62
N ALA A 264 19.59 -4.27 40.29
CA ALA A 264 20.89 -4.47 40.91
C ALA A 264 21.07 -3.64 42.20
N ILE A 265 21.91 -4.13 43.12
CA ILE A 265 22.24 -3.46 44.39
C ILE A 265 23.76 -3.28 44.46
N PHE A 266 24.22 -2.06 44.74
CA PHE A 266 25.65 -1.73 44.83
C PHE A 266 25.99 -1.01 46.14
N GLN A 267 27.18 -1.29 46.70
CA GLN A 267 27.67 -0.60 47.88
C GLN A 267 28.28 0.76 47.50
N GLN A 268 28.07 1.80 48.32
CA GLN A 268 28.65 3.13 48.11
C GLN A 268 30.18 3.03 48.06
N GLY A 269 30.80 3.67 47.06
CA GLY A 269 32.22 3.48 46.71
C GLY A 269 32.47 2.41 45.64
N THR A 270 31.46 1.65 45.20
CA THR A 270 31.56 0.81 44.00
C THR A 270 31.33 1.66 42.76
N GLU A 271 32.39 2.05 42.07
CA GLU A 271 32.26 2.58 40.71
C GLU A 271 31.93 1.46 39.73
N ILE A 272 30.97 1.72 38.86
CA ILE A 272 30.61 0.84 37.75
C ILE A 272 30.56 1.70 36.51
N GLU A 273 31.61 1.63 35.72
CA GLU A 273 31.64 2.18 34.38
C GLU A 273 30.71 1.34 33.48
N VAL A 274 29.43 1.68 33.51
CA VAL A 274 28.52 1.32 32.41
C VAL A 274 29.01 2.12 31.22
N VAL A 275 29.91 1.52 30.43
CA VAL A 275 30.21 2.01 29.08
C VAL A 275 28.93 1.83 28.26
N GLU A 276 28.06 2.82 28.36
CA GLU A 276 27.05 3.12 27.36
C GLU A 276 27.82 3.37 26.07
N SER A 277 27.58 2.53 25.06
CA SER A 277 28.01 2.86 23.71
C SER A 277 27.27 4.13 23.31
N SER A 278 27.98 5.25 23.16
CA SER A 278 27.47 6.61 22.95
C SER A 278 26.73 6.85 21.62
N LYS A 279 26.22 5.77 21.01
CA LYS A 279 25.29 5.75 19.88
C LYS A 279 23.86 6.05 20.35
N GLY A 280 23.63 7.26 20.89
CA GLY A 280 22.30 7.74 21.27
C GLY A 280 21.29 7.79 20.11
N ASP A 281 21.77 7.64 18.87
CA ASP A 281 20.99 7.68 17.63
C ASP A 281 20.61 6.28 17.09
N ALA A 282 20.92 5.19 17.82
CA ALA A 282 20.74 3.83 17.32
C ALA A 282 19.30 3.47 16.91
N PHE A 283 18.30 4.04 17.61
CA PHE A 283 16.89 3.98 17.25
C PHE A 283 16.63 4.63 15.89
N ASN A 284 16.99 5.92 15.75
CA ASN A 284 16.80 6.73 14.54
C ASN A 284 17.48 6.14 13.30
N VAL A 285 18.56 5.35 13.46
CA VAL A 285 19.25 4.68 12.35
C VAL A 285 18.39 3.55 11.75
N TYR A 286 17.63 2.80 12.56
CA TYR A 286 16.68 1.81 12.05
C TYR A 286 15.41 2.48 11.51
N ASP A 287 14.89 3.47 12.24
CA ASP A 287 13.72 4.28 11.87
C ASP A 287 13.88 4.87 10.47
N ARG A 288 14.95 5.67 10.26
CA ARG A 288 15.29 6.26 8.95
C ARG A 288 15.62 5.24 7.86
N ARG A 289 15.94 3.99 8.21
CA ARG A 289 16.10 2.90 7.23
C ARG A 289 14.76 2.32 6.80
N ILE A 290 13.78 2.27 7.70
CA ILE A 290 12.39 1.89 7.44
C ILE A 290 11.70 2.99 6.64
N ASP A 291 11.84 4.26 7.03
CA ASP A 291 11.33 5.42 6.26
C ASP A 291 11.86 5.39 4.82
N ARG A 292 13.17 5.22 4.64
CA ARG A 292 13.77 5.12 3.31
C ARG A 292 13.35 3.87 2.55
N ALA A 293 12.92 2.78 3.21
CA ALA A 293 12.29 1.68 2.51
C ALA A 293 10.88 2.07 2.03
N ASN A 294 10.09 2.71 2.89
CA ASN A 294 8.75 3.21 2.57
C ASN A 294 8.79 4.18 1.37
N SER A 295 9.61 5.23 1.44
CA SER A 295 9.72 6.24 0.38
C SER A 295 10.17 5.67 -0.98
N GLU A 296 11.03 4.64 -0.99
CA GLU A 296 11.41 3.97 -2.24
C GLU A 296 10.33 3.00 -2.76
N LEU A 297 9.51 2.41 -1.88
CA LEU A 297 8.34 1.62 -2.26
C LEU A 297 7.21 2.50 -2.81
N SER A 298 6.97 3.67 -2.23
CA SER A 298 6.00 4.65 -2.73
C SER A 298 6.37 5.12 -4.14
N LYS A 299 7.64 5.47 -4.37
CA LYS A 299 8.17 5.80 -5.71
C LYS A 299 8.03 4.65 -6.71
N LEU A 300 8.21 3.40 -6.27
CA LEU A 300 8.13 2.23 -7.13
C LEU A 300 6.70 1.94 -7.63
N ILE A 301 5.67 2.25 -6.84
CA ILE A 301 4.27 1.91 -7.15
C ILE A 301 3.45 3.11 -7.64
N ILE A 302 3.61 4.27 -6.99
CA ILE A 302 2.82 5.51 -7.19
C ILE A 302 3.66 6.61 -7.85
N GLY A 303 4.99 6.43 -8.00
CA GLY A 303 5.88 7.41 -8.60
C GLY A 303 6.37 8.50 -7.64
N GLN A 304 5.85 8.56 -6.41
CA GLN A 304 6.08 9.63 -5.44
C GLN A 304 5.93 9.17 -3.99
N THR A 305 6.12 10.09 -3.04
CA THR A 305 5.95 9.87 -1.59
C THR A 305 4.79 10.65 -0.98
N MET A 306 4.56 11.88 -1.43
CA MET A 306 3.83 12.89 -0.64
C MET A 306 2.35 12.56 -0.38
N THR A 307 1.64 11.90 -1.30
CA THR A 307 0.24 11.49 -1.11
C THR A 307 0.02 10.37 -0.07
N ILE A 308 1.09 9.81 0.50
CA ILE A 308 1.05 8.82 1.59
C ILE A 308 1.83 9.33 2.82
N GLU A 309 2.96 9.98 2.61
CA GLU A 309 3.96 10.23 3.67
C GLU A 309 3.91 11.64 4.29
N ASP A 310 3.38 12.67 3.62
CA ASP A 310 3.64 14.07 4.02
C ASP A 310 2.47 15.06 3.89
N GLY A 311 2.28 15.90 4.92
CA GLY A 311 1.25 16.95 4.97
C GLY A 311 1.70 18.25 4.32
N SER A 312 1.58 18.34 3.00
CA SER A 312 2.18 19.41 2.17
C SER A 312 1.21 20.48 1.66
N SER A 313 1.74 21.53 1.04
CA SER A 313 0.96 22.64 0.48
C SER A 313 0.21 22.23 -0.80
N MET A 314 -1.02 22.73 -0.95
CA MET A 314 -1.99 22.33 -1.99
C MET A 314 -1.40 22.23 -3.41
N SER A 315 -0.64 23.24 -3.85
CA SER A 315 -0.05 23.25 -5.20
C SER A 315 1.05 22.22 -5.45
N GLN A 316 1.70 21.70 -4.39
CA GLN A 316 2.61 20.55 -4.52
C GLN A 316 1.81 19.25 -4.66
N SER A 317 0.75 19.10 -3.87
CA SER A 317 -0.17 17.96 -3.93
C SER A 317 -0.84 17.81 -5.31
N GLU A 318 -1.08 18.91 -6.02
CA GLU A 318 -1.68 18.92 -7.37
C GLU A 318 -0.74 18.29 -8.43
N THR A 319 0.51 18.76 -8.56
CA THR A 319 1.50 18.14 -9.47
C THR A 319 1.78 16.68 -9.10
N HIS A 320 1.76 16.36 -7.79
CA HIS A 320 1.88 14.98 -7.33
C HIS A 320 0.64 14.13 -7.68
N LEU A 321 -0.57 14.68 -7.65
CA LEU A 321 -1.76 13.97 -8.11
C LEU A 321 -1.67 13.68 -9.62
N GLU A 322 -1.19 14.61 -10.44
CA GLU A 322 -0.97 14.43 -11.88
C GLU A 322 0.01 13.29 -12.19
N VAL A 323 1.17 13.25 -11.52
CA VAL A 323 2.17 12.17 -11.71
C VAL A 323 1.59 10.79 -11.35
N PHE A 324 0.77 10.70 -10.31
CA PHE A 324 0.08 9.46 -9.95
C PHE A 324 -1.03 9.11 -10.94
N GLN A 325 -1.83 10.09 -11.40
CA GLN A 325 -2.86 9.89 -12.41
C GLN A 325 -2.30 9.30 -13.70
N ASN A 326 -1.13 9.74 -14.16
CA ASN A 326 -0.45 9.16 -15.33
C ASN A 326 -0.18 7.64 -15.20
N LEU A 327 0.03 7.12 -13.98
CA LEU A 327 0.16 5.67 -13.73
C LEU A 327 -1.19 4.95 -13.67
N VAL A 328 -2.24 5.63 -13.18
CA VAL A 328 -3.63 5.13 -13.18
C VAL A 328 -4.16 5.05 -14.61
N GLU A 329 -3.89 6.04 -15.46
CA GLU A 329 -4.24 6.03 -16.89
C GLU A 329 -3.55 4.87 -17.63
N ALA A 330 -2.27 4.60 -17.37
CA ALA A 330 -1.57 3.46 -17.97
C ALA A 330 -2.17 2.10 -17.56
N ASP A 331 -2.66 1.97 -16.32
CA ASP A 331 -3.39 0.78 -15.88
C ASP A 331 -4.79 0.70 -16.48
N CYS A 332 -5.48 1.84 -16.63
CA CYS A 332 -6.76 1.95 -17.33
C CYS A 332 -6.61 1.52 -18.81
N ASP A 333 -5.57 1.99 -19.51
CA ASP A 333 -5.24 1.57 -20.88
C ASP A 333 -5.01 0.05 -20.96
N MET A 334 -4.22 -0.52 -20.05
CA MET A 334 -3.99 -1.97 -20.00
C MET A 334 -5.31 -2.75 -19.84
N ILE A 335 -6.22 -2.30 -18.97
CA ILE A 335 -7.53 -2.93 -18.78
C ILE A 335 -8.42 -2.77 -20.01
N ARG A 336 -8.50 -1.57 -20.60
CA ARG A 336 -9.27 -1.31 -21.83
C ARG A 336 -8.80 -2.23 -22.95
N ASP A 337 -7.49 -2.34 -23.15
CA ASP A 337 -6.91 -3.10 -24.24
C ASP A 337 -7.02 -4.61 -23.99
N MET A 338 -6.94 -5.07 -22.74
CA MET A 338 -7.28 -6.46 -22.36
C MET A 338 -8.75 -6.76 -22.66
N VAL A 339 -9.68 -5.88 -22.29
CA VAL A 339 -11.11 -6.09 -22.49
C VAL A 339 -11.47 -6.11 -23.98
N ASN A 340 -11.00 -5.13 -24.74
CA ASN A 340 -11.31 -5.00 -26.17
C ASN A 340 -10.63 -6.07 -27.03
N ASN A 341 -9.35 -6.37 -26.80
CA ASN A 341 -8.60 -7.30 -27.64
C ASN A 341 -8.73 -8.77 -27.21
N GLN A 342 -9.08 -9.05 -25.95
CA GLN A 342 -9.17 -10.43 -25.44
C GLN A 342 -10.56 -10.83 -24.97
N LEU A 343 -11.19 -10.07 -24.07
CA LEU A 343 -12.43 -10.49 -23.42
C LEU A 343 -13.64 -10.41 -24.36
N ILE A 344 -13.88 -9.27 -25.01
CA ILE A 344 -15.02 -9.07 -25.92
C ILE A 344 -15.04 -10.10 -27.07
N PRO A 345 -13.92 -10.39 -27.76
CA PRO A 345 -13.87 -11.45 -28.78
C PRO A 345 -14.23 -12.85 -28.25
N ARG A 346 -13.90 -13.18 -26.99
CA ARG A 346 -14.25 -14.45 -26.34
C ARG A 346 -15.72 -14.49 -25.95
N MET A 347 -16.24 -13.42 -25.34
CA MET A 347 -17.68 -13.25 -25.07
C MET A 347 -18.52 -13.40 -26.34
N ILE A 348 -18.10 -12.83 -27.47
CA ILE A 348 -18.79 -13.00 -28.76
C ILE A 348 -18.77 -14.47 -29.21
N LYS A 349 -17.65 -15.18 -29.09
CA LYS A 349 -17.58 -16.63 -29.38
C LYS A 349 -18.50 -17.45 -28.48
N HIS A 350 -18.58 -17.10 -27.20
CA HIS A 350 -19.46 -17.75 -26.21
C HIS A 350 -20.94 -17.26 -26.31
N GLY A 351 -21.24 -16.47 -27.35
CA GLY A 351 -22.58 -16.07 -27.75
C GLY A 351 -23.21 -14.97 -26.90
N PHE A 352 -22.42 -14.05 -26.35
CA PHE A 352 -22.91 -12.78 -25.83
C PHE A 352 -23.18 -11.82 -27.01
N PRO A 353 -24.29 -11.06 -27.01
CA PRO A 353 -24.72 -10.27 -28.17
C PRO A 353 -24.00 -8.90 -28.30
N ILE A 354 -22.73 -8.80 -27.91
CA ILE A 354 -21.94 -7.55 -27.87
C ILE A 354 -21.12 -7.27 -29.15
N LYS A 355 -21.59 -7.74 -30.30
CA LYS A 355 -20.83 -7.64 -31.56
C LYS A 355 -20.81 -6.19 -32.08
N GLY A 356 -19.63 -5.60 -32.16
CA GLY A 356 -19.46 -4.21 -32.61
C GLY A 356 -19.60 -3.17 -31.49
N ILE A 357 -19.47 -3.61 -30.24
CA ILE A 357 -19.38 -2.78 -29.04
C ILE A 357 -17.92 -2.81 -28.56
N HIS A 358 -17.40 -1.69 -28.07
CA HIS A 358 -16.13 -1.61 -27.35
C HIS A 358 -16.30 -1.03 -25.94
N PHE A 359 -15.41 -1.44 -25.05
CA PHE A 359 -15.24 -0.88 -23.72
C PHE A 359 -14.41 0.40 -23.80
N GLU A 360 -14.84 1.42 -23.06
CA GLU A 360 -14.13 2.68 -22.90
C GLU A 360 -14.30 3.16 -21.45
N TRP A 361 -13.28 3.80 -20.89
CA TRP A 361 -13.43 4.46 -19.60
C TRP A 361 -14.27 5.72 -19.76
N ASP A 362 -15.02 6.09 -18.73
CA ASP A 362 -15.67 7.38 -18.75
C ASP A 362 -14.71 8.47 -18.28
N TYR A 363 -14.52 9.46 -19.15
CA TYR A 363 -13.74 10.67 -18.95
C TYR A 363 -14.65 11.89 -18.80
N GLY A 364 -15.91 11.67 -18.40
CA GLY A 364 -16.84 12.74 -17.99
C GLY A 364 -16.21 13.62 -16.91
N ILE A 365 -16.37 14.93 -17.05
CA ILE A 365 -15.79 15.88 -16.10
C ILE A 365 -16.71 15.99 -14.88
N ASP A 366 -16.36 15.25 -13.81
CA ASP A 366 -16.93 15.42 -12.48
C ASP A 366 -16.50 16.77 -11.88
N TYR A 367 -17.21 17.83 -12.26
CA TYR A 367 -17.09 19.15 -11.63
C TYR A 367 -17.49 19.06 -10.14
N THR A 368 -16.77 19.77 -9.26
CA THR A 368 -17.27 19.95 -7.89
C THR A 368 -18.59 20.76 -7.93
N PRO A 369 -19.48 20.65 -6.92
CA PRO A 369 -20.73 21.40 -6.90
C PRO A 369 -20.54 22.92 -7.09
N GLU A 370 -19.44 23.47 -6.58
CA GLU A 370 -19.07 24.88 -6.70
C GLU A 370 -18.61 25.23 -8.12
N GLN A 371 -17.77 24.38 -8.73
CA GLN A 371 -17.34 24.52 -10.12
C GLN A 371 -18.52 24.38 -11.10
N GLN A 372 -19.42 23.44 -10.81
CA GLN A 372 -20.63 23.18 -11.59
C GLN A 372 -21.55 24.41 -11.54
N VAL A 373 -21.84 24.95 -10.35
CA VAL A 373 -22.61 26.19 -10.20
C VAL A 373 -21.91 27.37 -10.89
N ALA A 374 -20.59 27.52 -10.76
CA ALA A 374 -19.85 28.60 -11.43
C ALA A 374 -19.91 28.49 -12.97
N TYR A 375 -19.83 27.28 -13.52
CA TYR A 375 -19.96 27.03 -14.96
C TYR A 375 -21.39 27.29 -15.45
N GLU A 376 -22.41 26.73 -14.81
CA GLU A 376 -23.81 26.95 -15.20
C GLU A 376 -24.21 28.43 -15.08
N GLN A 377 -23.74 29.13 -14.04
CA GLN A 377 -23.97 30.57 -13.87
C GLN A 377 -23.30 31.37 -15.01
N LEU A 378 -22.05 31.06 -15.36
CA LEU A 378 -21.35 31.70 -16.48
C LEU A 378 -22.10 31.48 -17.80
N VAL A 379 -22.55 30.24 -18.08
CA VAL A 379 -23.29 29.92 -19.30
C VAL A 379 -24.65 30.63 -19.32
N LEU A 380 -25.39 30.65 -18.21
CA LEU A 380 -26.69 31.34 -18.10
C LEU A 380 -26.59 32.86 -18.20
N ASP A 381 -25.53 33.48 -17.67
CA ASP A 381 -25.35 34.94 -17.68
C ASP A 381 -24.83 35.47 -19.03
N ASN A 382 -24.12 34.64 -19.81
CA ASN A 382 -23.52 35.06 -21.08
C ASN A 382 -24.27 34.53 -22.32
N TYR A 383 -25.14 33.52 -22.19
CA TYR A 383 -25.83 32.90 -23.31
C TYR A 383 -27.34 32.66 -23.05
N GLU A 384 -28.09 32.55 -24.16
CA GLU A 384 -29.44 31.98 -24.13
C GLU A 384 -29.34 30.46 -24.34
N VAL A 385 -29.75 29.71 -23.32
CA VAL A 385 -29.62 28.25 -23.26
C VAL A 385 -30.99 27.62 -23.48
N ASP A 386 -31.06 26.63 -24.37
CA ASP A 386 -32.26 25.81 -24.56
C ASP A 386 -32.49 24.93 -23.30
N PRO A 387 -33.71 24.88 -22.74
CA PRO A 387 -34.06 23.95 -21.65
C PRO A 387 -33.65 22.49 -21.88
N ALA A 388 -33.57 22.04 -23.14
CA ALA A 388 -33.10 20.71 -23.52
C ALA A 388 -31.69 20.38 -22.99
N TYR A 389 -30.75 21.34 -22.99
CA TYR A 389 -29.38 21.12 -22.47
C TYR A 389 -29.41 20.74 -20.98
N PHE A 390 -30.22 21.43 -20.17
CA PHE A 390 -30.39 21.10 -18.75
C PHE A 390 -31.14 19.78 -18.56
N GLN A 391 -32.13 19.49 -19.42
CA GLN A 391 -32.88 18.23 -19.37
C GLN A 391 -31.99 17.02 -19.69
N GLU A 392 -31.12 17.11 -20.69
CA GLU A 392 -30.17 16.05 -21.03
C GLU A 392 -29.09 15.91 -19.95
N LYS A 393 -28.46 17.02 -19.53
CA LYS A 393 -27.35 17.01 -18.56
C LYS A 393 -27.73 16.50 -17.17
N TYR A 394 -28.96 16.79 -16.72
CA TYR A 394 -29.44 16.41 -15.39
C TYR A 394 -30.53 15.34 -15.38
N ASN A 395 -30.92 14.84 -16.55
CA ASN A 395 -31.97 13.82 -16.73
C ASN A 395 -33.31 14.15 -16.03
N MET A 396 -33.63 15.45 -15.90
CA MET A 396 -34.82 15.97 -15.21
C MET A 396 -35.68 16.83 -16.14
N PRO A 397 -37.02 16.86 -16.00
CA PRO A 397 -37.88 17.70 -16.84
C PRO A 397 -37.69 19.18 -16.52
N VAL A 398 -37.29 19.98 -17.51
CA VAL A 398 -37.03 21.42 -17.37
C VAL A 398 -38.16 22.22 -18.04
N GLY A 399 -38.72 23.18 -17.30
CA GLY A 399 -39.74 24.09 -17.82
C GLY A 399 -39.16 25.31 -18.54
N GLU A 400 -40.03 26.22 -18.99
CA GLU A 400 -39.61 27.48 -19.62
C GLU A 400 -38.67 28.30 -18.71
N ARG A 401 -37.68 28.98 -19.33
CA ARG A 401 -36.68 29.80 -18.61
C ARG A 401 -37.38 30.89 -17.80
N ARG A 402 -37.37 30.74 -16.46
CA ARG A 402 -37.88 31.76 -15.54
C ARG A 402 -37.11 33.06 -15.76
N GLN A 403 -37.78 34.09 -16.27
CA GLN A 403 -37.21 35.43 -16.34
C GLN A 403 -36.89 35.91 -14.93
N GLN A 404 -35.63 36.23 -14.66
CA GLN A 404 -35.28 36.94 -13.43
C GLN A 404 -35.84 38.35 -13.52
N VAL A 405 -36.91 38.62 -12.77
CA VAL A 405 -37.38 39.99 -12.54
C VAL A 405 -36.23 40.72 -11.82
N PRO A 406 -35.73 41.85 -12.34
CA PRO A 406 -34.71 42.62 -11.64
C PRO A 406 -35.21 42.97 -10.23
N VAL A 407 -34.37 42.84 -9.22
CA VAL A 407 -34.71 43.25 -7.85
C VAL A 407 -34.72 44.77 -7.80
N ILE A 408 -35.84 45.35 -8.23
CA ILE A 408 -36.12 46.78 -8.15
C ILE A 408 -36.03 47.17 -6.67
N GLY A 409 -35.21 48.19 -6.40
CA GLY A 409 -34.73 48.48 -5.05
C GLY A 409 -35.85 48.74 -4.03
N SER A 410 -35.56 48.39 -2.78
CA SER A 410 -36.42 48.64 -1.63
C SER A 410 -36.94 50.07 -1.60
N THR A 411 -38.26 50.24 -1.70
CA THR A 411 -38.92 51.49 -1.32
C THR A 411 -38.67 51.80 0.16
N PRO A 412 -38.57 53.07 0.57
CA PRO A 412 -38.26 53.42 1.94
C PRO A 412 -39.38 53.01 2.91
N PRO A 413 -39.05 52.63 4.16
CA PRO A 413 -40.00 52.71 5.27
C PRO A 413 -40.44 54.17 5.48
N ASP A 414 -41.71 54.37 5.82
CA ASP A 414 -42.22 55.67 6.27
C ASP A 414 -41.74 55.91 7.72
N ASP A 415 -40.98 56.98 7.95
CA ASP A 415 -40.11 57.10 9.12
C ASP A 415 -40.80 57.78 10.32
N GLY A 416 -41.41 56.94 11.16
CA GLY A 416 -42.23 57.31 12.31
C GLY A 416 -41.49 57.72 13.60
N GLY A 417 -40.46 58.56 13.53
CA GLY A 417 -40.09 59.46 14.63
C GLY A 417 -38.79 59.23 15.44
N GLU A 418 -38.12 60.36 15.69
CA GLU A 418 -37.15 60.69 16.75
C GLU A 418 -35.71 60.10 16.75
N GLU A 419 -34.76 60.99 16.40
CA GLU A 419 -33.32 61.10 16.74
C GLU A 419 -32.55 59.93 17.43
N THR A 420 -31.32 59.58 17.01
CA THR A 420 -30.14 60.43 17.29
C THR A 420 -28.81 59.99 16.60
N LYS A 421 -28.10 60.97 16.02
CA LYS A 421 -26.62 61.19 15.96
C LYS A 421 -25.64 59.97 15.89
N GLY A 422 -24.91 59.80 14.78
CA GLY A 422 -23.86 58.74 14.62
C GLY A 422 -22.76 58.92 13.55
N ASN A 423 -22.17 60.12 13.40
CA ASN A 423 -21.22 60.49 12.33
C ASN A 423 -19.86 59.73 12.28
N LYS A 424 -19.52 59.01 11.17
CA LYS A 424 -18.25 59.20 10.39
C LYS A 424 -18.02 58.25 9.18
N LYS A 425 -17.73 58.90 8.03
CA LYS A 425 -16.74 58.61 6.94
C LYS A 425 -16.51 57.19 6.39
N GLN A 426 -16.70 57.07 5.08
CA GLN A 426 -16.13 56.06 4.18
C GLN A 426 -14.59 56.14 4.10
N HIS A 427 -13.95 55.04 3.69
CA HIS A 427 -12.65 55.05 3.03
C HIS A 427 -12.72 54.19 1.76
N THR A 428 -12.23 54.68 0.63
CA THR A 428 -12.26 53.98 -0.66
C THR A 428 -10.91 53.37 -1.01
N ALA A 429 -10.94 52.16 -1.58
CA ALA A 429 -9.81 51.53 -2.26
C ALA A 429 -10.35 50.88 -3.55
N LYS A 430 -9.61 50.98 -4.66
CA LYS A 430 -9.95 50.33 -5.93
C LYS A 430 -9.24 48.97 -6.02
N PRO A 431 -9.84 47.94 -6.64
CA PRO A 431 -9.13 46.72 -6.98
C PRO A 431 -8.14 46.97 -8.13
N GLN A 432 -7.05 46.19 -8.16
CA GLN A 432 -6.25 45.94 -9.36
C GLN A 432 -6.67 44.57 -9.95
N PRO A 433 -6.61 44.38 -11.28
CA PRO A 433 -6.89 43.10 -11.91
C PRO A 433 -5.78 42.09 -11.62
N PHE A 434 -6.14 40.80 -11.62
CA PHE A 434 -5.27 39.67 -11.29
C PHE A 434 -5.00 38.84 -12.54
N PHE A 435 -3.85 39.05 -13.19
CA PHE A 435 -3.23 38.15 -14.16
C PHE A 435 -1.78 38.59 -14.43
N ASP A 436 -0.83 37.79 -13.92
CA ASP A 436 0.51 37.49 -14.46
C ASP A 436 1.07 36.30 -13.65
#